data_AF-A0A4Q3SWI1-F1
#
_entry.id   AF-A0A4Q3SWI1-F1
#
_cell.length_a   1.000
_cell.length_b   1.000
_cell.length_c   1.000
_cell.angle_alpha   90.00
_cell.angle_beta   90.00
_cell.angle_gamma   90.00
#
_symmetry.space_group_name_H-M   'P 1'
#
loop_
_entity.id
_entity.type
_entity.pdbx_description
1 polymer ?
#
loop_
_entity_poly.entity_id
_entity_poly.type
_entity_poly.pdbx_seq_one_letter_code
_entity_poly.pdbx_strand_id
1 'polypeptide(L)'
;LLSGRAPGPAWAIGPDRDFVLYEGLDLTFAGPDDAAFISCTGPVDDEVEGPDDYEERFKTTIARGLPMICANPDIVVQRGDKLIYCGGALAQRYEQLGGQVIMAGKPHAPIYDLCLGEAQVLLGKHIDRSRVLCIGDAVATDAKGANDQELDVLFVASGIHGAETIGDDGLDVSAVERLLAKDGARATYAIADLAW
;
A
#
# COMPACT_ATOMS: atom_id res chain seq x y z
N LEU A 1 -3.64 5.28 -11.30
CA LEU A 1 -4.94 5.43 -10.60
C LEU A 1 -5.42 6.88 -10.57
N LEU A 2 -4.64 7.81 -10.02
CA LEU A 2 -4.98 9.23 -9.92
C LEU A 2 -4.90 9.97 -11.26
N SER A 3 -3.82 9.81 -12.03
CA SER A 3 -3.65 10.41 -13.36
C SER A 3 -4.80 10.10 -14.32
N GLY A 4 -5.28 8.85 -14.32
CA GLY A 4 -6.45 8.44 -15.13
C GLY A 4 -7.79 9.05 -14.71
N ARG A 5 -7.82 9.87 -13.64
CA ARG A 5 -8.99 10.61 -13.16
C ARG A 5 -8.81 12.13 -13.24
N ALA A 6 -7.70 12.60 -13.79
CA ALA A 6 -7.52 14.03 -14.07
C ALA A 6 -8.53 14.50 -15.14
N PRO A 7 -9.09 15.73 -15.01
CA PRO A 7 -8.71 16.75 -14.03
C PRO A 7 -9.45 16.64 -12.68
N GLY A 8 -10.34 15.67 -12.43
CA GLY A 8 -11.09 15.54 -11.17
C GLY A 8 -12.46 16.23 -11.18
N PRO A 9 -12.94 16.83 -10.06
CA PRO A 9 -12.18 17.14 -8.84
C PRO A 9 -12.07 15.99 -7.83
N ALA A 10 -10.94 15.91 -7.11
CA ALA A 10 -10.72 14.98 -6.01
C ALA A 10 -11.03 15.62 -4.66
N TRP A 11 -11.60 14.87 -3.72
CA TRP A 11 -11.49 15.19 -2.30
C TRP A 11 -10.20 14.56 -1.77
N ALA A 12 -9.17 15.38 -1.58
CA ALA A 12 -7.91 14.96 -0.99
C ALA A 12 -8.05 14.89 0.53
N ILE A 13 -7.73 13.74 1.12
CA ILE A 13 -7.67 13.51 2.56
C ILE A 13 -6.24 13.11 2.91
N GLY A 14 -5.59 13.97 3.67
CA GLY A 14 -4.21 13.80 4.06
C GLY A 14 -3.60 15.12 4.49
N PRO A 15 -2.43 15.06 5.14
CA PRO A 15 -1.70 16.24 5.57
C PRO A 15 -1.13 17.00 4.36
N ASP A 16 -0.93 18.32 4.49
CA ASP A 16 -0.39 19.17 3.43
C ASP A 16 0.94 18.65 2.84
N ARG A 17 1.77 18.01 3.67
CA ARG A 17 3.05 17.42 3.26
C ARG A 17 2.92 16.32 2.20
N ASP A 18 1.76 15.68 2.10
CA ASP A 18 1.51 14.61 1.12
C ASP A 18 1.07 15.15 -0.24
N PHE A 19 0.82 16.47 -0.38
CA PHE A 19 0.37 17.05 -1.65
C PHE A 19 1.40 16.96 -2.78
N VAL A 20 2.67 16.69 -2.45
CA VAL A 20 3.72 16.35 -3.43
C VAL A 20 3.30 15.16 -4.32
N LEU A 21 2.44 14.26 -3.82
CA LEU A 21 1.86 13.15 -4.59
C LEU A 21 1.12 13.61 -5.85
N TYR A 22 0.57 14.83 -5.84
CA TYR A 22 -0.27 15.35 -6.91
C TYR A 22 0.49 16.18 -7.95
N GLU A 23 1.78 16.44 -7.74
CA GLU A 23 2.60 17.21 -8.67
C GLU A 23 2.63 16.56 -10.06
N GLY A 24 2.33 17.35 -11.09
CA GLY A 24 2.32 16.88 -12.48
C GLY A 24 1.11 16.02 -12.90
N LEU A 25 0.09 15.85 -12.04
CA LEU A 25 -1.10 15.05 -12.36
C LEU A 25 -2.27 15.85 -12.95
N ASP A 26 -2.17 17.18 -13.04
CA ASP A 26 -3.24 18.09 -13.51
C ASP A 26 -4.60 17.87 -12.81
N LEU A 27 -4.55 17.56 -11.51
CA LEU A 27 -5.74 17.37 -10.68
C LEU A 27 -6.29 18.69 -10.12
N THR A 28 -7.61 18.78 -10.09
CA THR A 28 -8.39 19.77 -9.38
C THR A 28 -8.95 19.16 -8.10
N PHE A 29 -9.21 20.00 -7.10
CA PHE A 29 -9.64 19.56 -5.77
C PHE A 29 -10.95 20.23 -5.38
N ALA A 30 -11.79 19.49 -4.65
CA ALA A 30 -13.04 19.99 -4.10
C ALA A 30 -13.35 19.29 -2.77
N GLY A 31 -14.31 19.86 -2.02
CA GLY A 31 -14.81 19.24 -0.80
C GLY A 31 -15.64 17.97 -1.07
N PRO A 32 -16.04 17.25 0.00
CA PRO A 32 -16.81 16.01 -0.10
C PRO A 32 -18.14 16.15 -0.86
N ASP A 33 -18.73 17.35 -0.90
CA ASP A 33 -20.00 17.61 -1.59
C ASP A 33 -19.85 17.71 -3.11
N ASP A 34 -18.68 18.15 -3.60
CA ASP A 34 -18.45 18.50 -5.01
C ASP A 34 -17.43 17.57 -5.70
N ALA A 35 -16.69 16.78 -4.93
CA ALA A 35 -15.70 15.84 -5.47
C ALA A 35 -16.33 14.72 -6.32
N ALA A 36 -15.56 14.18 -7.26
CA ALA A 36 -15.91 13.02 -8.09
C ALA A 36 -15.31 11.70 -7.55
N PHE A 37 -14.30 11.78 -6.69
CA PHE A 37 -13.67 10.65 -6.00
C PHE A 37 -12.85 11.14 -4.80
N ILE A 38 -12.43 10.21 -3.94
CA ILE A 38 -11.58 10.50 -2.78
C ILE A 38 -10.14 10.04 -3.07
N SER A 39 -9.16 10.86 -2.73
CA SER A 39 -7.75 10.48 -2.67
C SER A 39 -7.29 10.54 -1.21
N CYS A 40 -6.98 9.40 -0.61
CA CYS A 40 -6.64 9.29 0.81
C CYS A 40 -5.20 8.85 1.00
N THR A 41 -4.39 9.66 1.68
CA THR A 41 -3.02 9.33 2.11
C THR A 41 -2.93 9.09 3.62
N GLY A 42 -3.86 9.65 4.40
CA GLY A 42 -3.99 9.52 5.86
C GLY A 42 -5.00 10.52 6.41
N PRO A 43 -5.18 10.60 7.75
CA PRO A 43 -5.88 11.72 8.37
C PRO A 43 -5.23 13.08 8.00
N VAL A 44 -6.01 14.16 7.97
CA VAL A 44 -5.54 15.52 7.72
C VAL A 44 -4.62 15.98 8.85
N ASP A 45 -5.02 15.76 10.11
CA ASP A 45 -4.16 15.91 11.28
C ASP A 45 -3.94 14.55 11.94
N ASP A 46 -2.86 13.88 11.53
CA ASP A 46 -2.52 12.53 11.99
C ASP A 46 -2.12 12.44 13.47
N GLU A 47 -1.92 13.57 14.16
CA GLU A 47 -1.59 13.58 15.59
C GLU A 47 -2.82 13.50 16.50
N VAL A 48 -4.01 13.82 15.99
CA VAL A 48 -5.24 13.93 16.80
C VAL A 48 -6.48 13.28 16.19
N GLU A 49 -6.55 13.16 14.86
CA GLU A 49 -7.72 12.63 14.18
C GLU A 49 -7.64 11.09 14.01
N GLY A 50 -8.81 10.46 14.05
CA GLY A 50 -8.99 9.04 13.73
C GLY A 50 -10.10 8.83 12.69
N PRO A 51 -10.38 7.57 12.33
CA PRO A 51 -11.38 7.26 11.30
C PRO A 51 -12.80 7.78 11.59
N ASP A 52 -13.18 7.90 12.87
CA ASP A 52 -14.51 8.35 13.28
C ASP A 52 -14.75 9.84 12.99
N ASP A 53 -13.68 10.67 12.96
CA ASP A 53 -13.76 12.10 12.62
C ASP A 53 -14.16 12.37 11.15
N TYR A 54 -14.20 11.31 10.33
CA TYR A 54 -14.54 11.37 8.92
C TYR A 54 -15.93 10.83 8.61
N GLU A 55 -16.61 10.22 9.58
CA GLU A 55 -17.80 9.40 9.33
C GLU A 55 -18.93 10.15 8.62
N GLU A 56 -19.27 11.37 9.06
CA GLU A 56 -20.35 12.14 8.44
C GLU A 56 -20.01 12.54 6.99
N ARG A 57 -18.74 12.92 6.74
CA ARG A 57 -18.27 13.24 5.38
C ARG A 57 -18.24 11.99 4.50
N PHE A 58 -17.87 10.83 5.05
CA PHE A 58 -17.93 9.55 4.35
C PHE A 58 -19.35 9.14 3.98
N LYS A 59 -20.33 9.30 4.88
CA LYS A 59 -21.74 9.03 4.55
C LYS A 59 -22.22 9.87 3.37
N THR A 60 -21.85 11.15 3.31
CA THR A 60 -22.16 12.02 2.16
C THR A 60 -21.55 11.49 0.86
N THR A 61 -20.27 11.13 0.87
CA THR A 61 -19.60 10.66 -0.36
C THR A 61 -20.07 9.27 -0.79
N ILE A 62 -20.41 8.40 0.17
CA ILE A 62 -20.99 7.07 -0.10
C ILE A 62 -22.38 7.21 -0.72
N ALA A 63 -23.23 8.10 -0.21
CA ALA A 63 -24.55 8.36 -0.80
C ALA A 63 -24.46 8.87 -2.24
N ARG A 64 -23.34 9.51 -2.60
CA ARG A 64 -23.01 9.98 -3.94
C ARG A 64 -22.25 8.93 -4.78
N GLY A 65 -21.91 7.78 -4.22
CA GLY A 65 -21.22 6.69 -4.90
C GLY A 65 -19.73 6.95 -5.22
N LEU A 66 -19.07 7.83 -4.46
CA LEU A 66 -17.66 8.14 -4.70
C LEU A 66 -16.75 6.95 -4.32
N PRO A 67 -15.86 6.49 -5.21
CA PRO A 67 -14.81 5.57 -4.82
C PRO A 67 -13.70 6.32 -4.08
N MET A 68 -13.07 5.63 -3.13
CA MET A 68 -11.85 6.09 -2.46
C MET A 68 -10.63 5.38 -3.04
N ILE A 69 -9.62 6.15 -3.43
CA ILE A 69 -8.28 5.65 -3.72
C ILE A 69 -7.45 5.82 -2.45
N CYS A 70 -7.06 4.72 -1.83
CA CYS A 70 -6.18 4.71 -0.67
C CYS A 70 -4.73 4.53 -1.15
N ALA A 71 -3.94 5.61 -1.05
CA ALA A 71 -2.55 5.64 -1.47
C ALA A 71 -1.61 4.91 -0.49
N ASN A 72 -1.96 4.91 0.80
CA ASN A 72 -1.21 4.27 1.87
C ASN A 72 -2.08 3.19 2.55
N PRO A 73 -1.84 1.89 2.29
CA PRO A 73 -2.66 0.80 2.79
C PRO A 73 -2.48 0.51 4.29
N ASP A 74 -1.47 1.10 4.94
CA ASP A 74 -1.18 0.85 6.35
C ASP A 74 -2.32 1.34 7.24
N ILE A 75 -2.61 0.59 8.32
CA ILE A 75 -3.67 0.95 9.27
C ILE A 75 -3.13 1.90 10.34
N VAL A 76 -2.00 1.54 10.94
CA VAL A 76 -1.30 2.34 11.94
C VAL A 76 0.19 2.25 11.73
N VAL A 77 0.90 3.32 12.12
CA VAL A 77 2.36 3.35 12.18
C VAL A 77 2.82 3.80 13.56
N GLN A 78 3.95 3.27 14.03
CA GLN A 78 4.58 3.73 15.26
C GLN A 78 5.47 4.95 15.00
N ARG A 79 5.21 6.07 15.69
CA ARG A 79 6.03 7.29 15.66
C ARG A 79 6.47 7.60 17.09
N GLY A 80 7.69 7.18 17.43
CA GLY A 80 8.18 7.22 18.80
C GLY A 80 7.31 6.35 19.72
N ASP A 81 6.74 6.97 20.75
CA ASP A 81 5.89 6.29 21.75
C ASP A 81 4.39 6.27 21.38
N LYS A 82 4.02 6.84 20.22
CA LYS A 82 2.62 6.91 19.77
C LYS A 82 2.34 6.00 18.59
N LEU A 83 1.11 5.47 18.55
CA LEU A 83 0.53 4.88 17.36
C LEU A 83 -0.30 5.93 16.63
N ILE A 84 -0.06 6.08 15.33
CA ILE A 84 -0.67 7.07 14.46
C ILE A 84 -1.51 6.34 13.40
N TYR A 85 -2.74 6.81 13.15
CA TYR A 85 -3.59 6.25 12.09
C TYR A 85 -3.08 6.65 10.69
N CYS A 86 -3.17 5.72 9.75
CA CYS A 86 -2.76 5.91 8.36
C CYS A 86 -3.96 5.80 7.40
N GLY A 87 -3.72 5.96 6.10
CA GLY A 87 -4.78 5.94 5.06
C GLY A 87 -5.61 4.66 5.06
N GLY A 88 -5.01 3.52 5.39
CA GLY A 88 -5.69 2.24 5.46
C GLY A 88 -6.75 2.19 6.57
N ALA A 89 -6.57 2.90 7.69
CA ALA A 89 -7.59 2.97 8.74
C ALA A 89 -8.85 3.72 8.26
N LEU A 90 -8.66 4.83 7.53
CA LEU A 90 -9.75 5.58 6.91
C LEU A 90 -10.43 4.75 5.81
N ALA A 91 -9.64 4.03 5.00
CA ALA A 91 -10.14 3.14 3.97
C ALA A 91 -11.00 2.00 4.55
N GLN A 92 -10.52 1.31 5.60
CA GLN A 92 -11.31 0.29 6.29
C GLN A 92 -12.63 0.86 6.83
N ARG A 93 -12.59 2.06 7.41
CA ARG A 93 -13.81 2.73 7.90
C ARG A 93 -14.78 3.05 6.75
N TYR A 94 -14.26 3.51 5.62
CA TYR A 94 -15.06 3.79 4.43
C TYR A 94 -15.75 2.52 3.91
N GLU A 95 -15.04 1.40 3.82
CA GLU A 95 -15.62 0.10 3.41
C GLU A 95 -16.67 -0.41 4.40
N GLN A 96 -16.42 -0.30 5.71
CA GLN A 96 -17.38 -0.69 6.75
C GLN A 96 -18.71 0.07 6.64
N LEU A 97 -18.66 1.32 6.17
CA LEU A 97 -19.84 2.16 5.93
C LEU A 97 -20.51 1.88 4.57
N GLY A 98 -19.97 0.95 3.77
CA GLY A 98 -20.49 0.55 2.46
C GLY A 98 -19.85 1.27 1.27
N GLY A 99 -18.78 2.02 1.49
CA GLY A 99 -18.02 2.68 0.43
C GLY A 99 -17.13 1.71 -0.37
N GLN A 100 -16.80 2.10 -1.60
CA GLN A 100 -15.85 1.35 -2.43
C GLN A 100 -14.44 1.91 -2.27
N VAL A 101 -13.47 1.04 -1.98
CA VAL A 101 -12.05 1.40 -1.87
C VAL A 101 -11.23 0.71 -2.95
N ILE A 102 -10.27 1.46 -3.49
CA ILE A 102 -9.19 0.98 -4.35
C ILE A 102 -7.89 1.20 -3.59
N MET A 103 -7.27 0.12 -3.13
CA MET A 103 -5.97 0.15 -2.46
C MET A 103 -4.85 0.21 -3.50
N ALA A 104 -3.99 1.22 -3.41
CA ALA A 104 -2.93 1.44 -4.40
C ALA A 104 -1.60 0.73 -4.05
N GLY A 105 -1.28 0.60 -2.77
CA GLY A 105 -0.01 0.04 -2.28
C GLY A 105 0.03 -1.49 -2.21
N LYS A 106 1.14 -2.04 -1.71
CA LYS A 106 1.29 -3.50 -1.47
C LYS A 106 0.25 -3.98 -0.43
N PRO A 107 -0.30 -5.20 -0.56
CA PRO A 107 -0.01 -6.23 -1.55
C PRO A 107 -0.80 -6.11 -2.87
N HIS A 108 -1.47 -4.99 -3.13
CA HIS A 108 -2.46 -4.88 -4.20
C HIS A 108 -1.85 -4.66 -5.59
N ALA A 109 -2.54 -5.14 -6.63
CA ALA A 109 -2.08 -5.09 -8.02
C ALA A 109 -1.60 -3.71 -8.53
N PRO A 110 -2.23 -2.56 -8.19
CA PRO A 110 -1.89 -1.29 -8.82
C PRO A 110 -0.43 -0.85 -8.68
N ILE A 111 0.24 -1.13 -7.55
CA ILE A 111 1.67 -0.79 -7.40
C ILE A 111 2.55 -1.67 -8.29
N TYR A 112 2.20 -2.95 -8.46
CA TYR A 112 2.95 -3.87 -9.32
C TYR A 112 2.77 -3.51 -10.79
N ASP A 113 1.55 -3.21 -11.21
CA ASP A 113 1.26 -2.76 -12.58
C ASP A 113 2.01 -1.48 -12.92
N LEU A 114 2.09 -0.53 -11.98
CA LEU A 114 2.88 0.67 -12.13
C LEU A 114 4.38 0.34 -12.29
N CYS A 115 4.96 -0.44 -11.39
CA CYS A 115 6.37 -0.82 -11.47
C CYS A 115 6.73 -1.53 -12.77
N LEU A 116 5.88 -2.45 -13.24
CA LEU A 116 6.10 -3.19 -14.49
C LEU A 116 5.96 -2.28 -15.72
N GLY A 117 4.99 -1.36 -15.70
CA GLY A 117 4.83 -0.34 -16.74
C GLY A 117 6.06 0.56 -16.86
N GLU A 118 6.58 1.05 -15.73
CA GLU A 118 7.79 1.87 -15.70
C GLU A 118 9.02 1.08 -16.17
N ALA A 119 9.17 -0.17 -15.72
CA ALA A 119 10.26 -1.04 -16.18
C ALA A 119 10.21 -1.26 -17.70
N GLN A 120 9.03 -1.43 -18.29
CA GLN A 120 8.83 -1.57 -19.73
C GLN A 120 9.30 -0.31 -20.48
N VAL A 121 8.94 0.87 -19.97
CA VAL A 121 9.36 2.16 -20.56
C VAL A 121 10.89 2.31 -20.50
N LEU A 122 11.49 2.09 -19.33
CA LEU A 122 12.93 2.25 -19.12
C LEU A 122 13.76 1.28 -19.96
N LEU A 123 13.30 0.05 -20.13
CA LEU A 123 14.01 -0.98 -20.88
C LEU A 123 13.67 -0.97 -22.38
N GLY A 124 12.65 -0.21 -22.80
CA GLY A 124 12.21 -0.13 -24.19
C GLY A 124 11.72 -1.46 -24.76
N LYS A 125 11.26 -2.38 -23.90
CA LYS A 125 10.83 -3.73 -24.29
C LYS A 125 9.79 -4.29 -23.32
N HIS A 126 8.97 -5.20 -23.82
CA HIS A 126 8.05 -5.97 -23.00
C HIS A 126 8.76 -6.69 -21.86
N ILE A 127 8.17 -6.65 -20.66
CA ILE A 127 8.68 -7.33 -19.47
C ILE A 127 8.11 -8.74 -19.40
N ASP A 128 8.99 -9.73 -19.49
CA ASP A 128 8.63 -11.11 -19.15
C ASP A 128 8.49 -11.21 -17.63
N ARG A 129 7.27 -11.48 -17.16
CA ARG A 129 6.96 -11.56 -15.72
C ARG A 129 7.74 -12.67 -15.01
N SER A 130 8.11 -13.75 -15.72
CA SER A 130 8.94 -14.83 -15.17
C SER A 130 10.40 -14.40 -14.89
N ARG A 131 10.77 -13.19 -15.32
CA ARG A 131 12.09 -12.59 -15.12
C ARG A 131 12.08 -11.46 -14.10
N VAL A 132 10.96 -11.27 -13.40
CA VAL A 132 10.78 -10.24 -12.37
C VAL A 132 10.95 -10.88 -11.00
N LEU A 133 11.86 -10.32 -10.20
CA LEU A 133 12.09 -10.71 -8.82
C LEU A 133 11.65 -9.58 -7.90
N CYS A 134 10.64 -9.83 -7.07
CA CYS A 134 10.30 -8.98 -5.95
C CYS A 134 11.26 -9.25 -4.79
N ILE A 135 11.66 -8.20 -4.06
CA ILE A 135 12.57 -8.31 -2.92
C ILE A 135 11.93 -7.56 -1.75
N GLY A 136 11.83 -8.21 -0.59
CA GLY A 136 11.26 -7.59 0.60
C GLY A 136 11.30 -8.51 1.82
N ASP A 137 10.97 -7.95 2.97
CA ASP A 137 11.10 -8.58 4.28
C ASP A 137 9.75 -8.74 4.99
N ALA A 138 8.68 -8.13 4.47
CA ALA A 138 7.35 -8.22 5.06
C ALA A 138 6.49 -9.28 4.37
N VAL A 139 5.99 -10.25 5.15
CA VAL A 139 5.18 -11.35 4.62
C VAL A 139 3.85 -10.84 4.05
N ALA A 140 3.13 -10.03 4.82
CA ALA A 140 1.78 -9.57 4.48
C ALA A 140 1.73 -8.59 3.28
N THR A 141 2.85 -7.97 2.93
CA THR A 141 2.92 -6.98 1.84
C THR A 141 3.81 -7.47 0.70
N ASP A 142 5.10 -7.72 0.92
CA ASP A 142 6.06 -8.07 -0.13
C ASP A 142 5.83 -9.47 -0.68
N ALA A 143 5.89 -10.48 0.21
CA ALA A 143 5.75 -11.88 -0.20
C ALA A 143 4.33 -12.16 -0.70
N LYS A 144 3.32 -11.75 0.06
CA LYS A 144 1.92 -11.88 -0.34
C LYS A 144 1.64 -11.15 -1.64
N GLY A 145 2.06 -9.91 -1.78
CA GLY A 145 1.79 -9.15 -3.00
C GLY A 145 2.49 -9.74 -4.22
N ALA A 146 3.74 -10.21 -4.09
CA ALA A 146 4.42 -10.92 -5.17
C ALA A 146 3.66 -12.22 -5.54
N ASN A 147 3.21 -12.99 -4.56
CA ASN A 147 2.44 -14.21 -4.80
C ASN A 147 1.09 -13.96 -5.46
N ASP A 148 0.34 -12.95 -5.00
CA ASP A 148 -0.96 -12.55 -5.55
C ASP A 148 -0.82 -12.08 -7.01
N GLN A 149 0.36 -11.57 -7.39
CA GLN A 149 0.69 -11.19 -8.76
C GLN A 149 1.48 -12.26 -9.55
N GLU A 150 1.64 -13.47 -9.01
CA GLU A 150 2.38 -14.57 -9.65
C GLU A 150 3.83 -14.20 -10.02
N LEU A 151 4.51 -13.42 -9.18
CA LEU A 151 5.91 -13.03 -9.34
C LEU A 151 6.82 -13.81 -8.37
N ASP A 152 8.07 -14.02 -8.78
CA ASP A 152 9.08 -14.59 -7.89
C ASP A 152 9.43 -13.60 -6.78
N VAL A 153 9.73 -14.13 -5.59
CA VAL A 153 10.14 -13.31 -4.45
C VAL A 153 11.41 -13.86 -3.78
N LEU A 154 12.34 -12.95 -3.51
CA LEU A 154 13.46 -13.12 -2.61
C LEU A 154 13.08 -12.51 -1.26
N PHE A 155 12.86 -13.36 -0.26
CA PHE A 155 12.55 -12.93 1.09
C PHE A 155 13.83 -12.57 1.86
N VAL A 156 13.89 -11.36 2.41
CA VAL A 156 15.00 -10.87 3.23
C VAL A 156 14.66 -11.14 4.69
N ALA A 157 15.29 -12.17 5.26
CA ALA A 157 14.91 -12.73 6.54
C ALA A 157 15.34 -11.87 7.73
N SER A 158 16.43 -11.10 7.63
CA SER A 158 16.93 -10.27 8.74
C SER A 158 16.14 -8.99 8.99
N GLY A 159 15.11 -8.71 8.17
CA GLY A 159 14.24 -7.54 8.31
C GLY A 159 13.27 -7.66 9.49
N ILE A 160 12.00 -7.28 9.29
CA ILE A 160 10.98 -7.21 10.36
C ILE A 160 10.86 -8.51 11.19
N HIS A 161 11.13 -9.67 10.58
CA HIS A 161 11.02 -10.98 11.22
C HIS A 161 12.35 -11.59 11.67
N GLY A 162 13.45 -10.83 11.67
CA GLY A 162 14.80 -11.34 11.93
C GLY A 162 14.96 -12.13 13.23
N ALA A 163 14.26 -11.74 14.30
CA ALA A 163 14.29 -12.45 15.57
C ALA A 163 13.71 -13.88 15.52
N GLU A 164 12.87 -14.17 14.53
CA GLU A 164 12.22 -15.48 14.35
C GLU A 164 12.93 -16.32 13.28
N THR A 165 13.63 -15.69 12.34
CA THR A 165 14.17 -16.31 11.10
C THR A 165 15.69 -16.39 11.06
N ILE A 166 16.39 -15.69 11.96
CA ILE A 166 17.85 -15.74 12.10
C ILE A 166 18.19 -16.39 13.44
N GLY A 167 18.89 -17.52 13.37
CA GLY A 167 19.44 -18.22 14.54
C GLY A 167 20.94 -17.99 14.72
N ASP A 168 21.54 -18.65 15.71
CA ASP A 168 22.97 -18.55 16.03
C ASP A 168 23.88 -18.93 14.85
N ASP A 169 23.44 -19.85 14.01
CA ASP A 169 24.15 -20.34 12.81
C ASP A 169 23.76 -19.57 11.52
N GLY A 170 23.00 -18.47 11.63
CA GLY A 170 22.52 -17.67 10.51
C GLY A 170 21.07 -17.97 10.10
N LEU A 171 20.78 -17.91 8.81
CA LEU A 171 19.42 -18.07 8.26
C LEU A 171 18.80 -19.43 8.64
N ASP A 172 17.71 -19.42 9.41
CA ASP A 172 16.87 -20.60 9.65
C ASP A 172 15.80 -20.69 8.55
N VAL A 173 16.11 -21.48 7.52
CA VAL A 173 15.20 -21.74 6.38
C VAL A 173 13.87 -22.32 6.83
N SER A 174 13.88 -23.23 7.81
CA SER A 174 12.65 -23.85 8.30
C SER A 174 11.77 -22.85 9.07
N ALA A 175 12.37 -21.88 9.76
CA ALA A 175 11.64 -20.79 10.39
C ALA A 175 11.02 -19.85 9.35
N VAL A 176 11.75 -19.50 8.30
CA VAL A 176 11.22 -18.70 7.18
C VAL A 176 10.03 -19.39 6.52
N GLU A 177 10.13 -20.69 6.23
CA GLU A 177 9.01 -21.46 5.64
C GLU A 177 7.77 -21.45 6.54
N ARG A 178 7.94 -21.66 7.86
CA ARG A 178 6.83 -21.62 8.82
C ARG A 178 6.19 -20.23 8.89
N LEU A 179 7.01 -19.19 8.89
CA LEU A 179 6.56 -17.80 8.93
C LEU A 179 5.72 -17.47 7.69
N LEU A 180 6.23 -17.77 6.49
CA LEU A 180 5.51 -17.54 5.24
C LEU A 180 4.20 -18.34 5.18
N ALA A 181 4.23 -19.61 5.58
CA ALA A 181 3.07 -20.48 5.56
C ALA A 181 1.93 -20.01 6.49
N LYS A 182 2.26 -19.32 7.59
CA LYS A 182 1.27 -18.76 8.53
C LYS A 182 0.29 -17.81 7.85
N ASP A 183 0.78 -17.03 6.88
CA ASP A 183 -0.02 -16.06 6.13
C ASP A 183 -0.35 -16.55 4.71
N GLY A 184 -0.16 -17.84 4.44
CA GLY A 184 -0.41 -18.45 3.13
C GLY A 184 0.52 -17.94 2.01
N ALA A 185 1.65 -17.34 2.37
CA ALA A 185 2.65 -16.86 1.44
C ALA A 185 3.74 -17.93 1.18
N ARG A 186 4.52 -17.71 0.12
CA ARG A 186 5.67 -18.51 -0.29
C ARG A 186 6.76 -17.62 -0.86
N ALA A 187 8.00 -18.06 -0.76
CA ALA A 187 9.15 -17.41 -1.37
C ALA A 187 9.92 -18.35 -2.29
N THR A 188 10.36 -17.84 -3.44
CA THR A 188 11.20 -18.59 -4.39
C THR A 188 12.62 -18.70 -3.86
N TYR A 189 13.09 -17.65 -3.18
CA TYR A 189 14.41 -17.56 -2.59
C TYR A 189 14.32 -16.90 -1.21
N ALA A 190 15.29 -17.19 -0.35
CA ALA A 190 15.47 -16.50 0.93
C ALA A 190 16.94 -16.17 1.14
N ILE A 191 17.21 -15.02 1.75
CA ILE A 191 18.54 -14.57 2.15
C ILE A 191 18.46 -13.98 3.56
N ALA A 192 19.56 -14.02 4.32
CA ALA A 192 19.64 -13.31 5.60
C ALA A 192 19.53 -11.80 5.35
N ASP A 193 20.59 -11.21 4.79
CA ASP A 193 20.69 -9.79 4.48
C ASP A 193 20.82 -9.55 2.98
N LEU A 194 20.24 -8.46 2.47
CA LEU A 194 20.48 -8.03 1.10
C LEU A 194 21.90 -7.47 0.97
N ALA A 195 22.73 -8.12 0.17
CA ALA A 195 24.13 -7.77 -0.03
C ALA A 195 24.55 -7.80 -1.52
N TRP A 196 25.64 -7.11 -1.84
CA TRP A 196 26.24 -6.99 -3.18
C TRP A 196 27.57 -7.74 -3.27
#